data_AF-A0A7X7TEJ5-F1
#
_entry.id   AF-A0A7X7TEJ5-F1
#
_cell.length_a   1.000
_cell.length_b   1.000
_cell.length_c   1.000
_cell.angle_alpha   90.00
_cell.angle_beta   90.00
_cell.angle_gamma   90.00
#
_symmetry.space_group_name_H-M   'P 1'
#
loop_
_entity.id
_entity.type
_entity.pdbx_description
1 polymer ?
#
loop_
_entity_poly.entity_id
_entity_poly.type
_entity_poly.pdbx_seq_one_letter_code
_entity_poly.pdbx_strand_id
1 'polypeptide(L)'
;MTRKSNTLAKLSLTSRDWRPLGPGTGATLLYLVLAVYLFGPYIRVRFPEVAAYAMHSVTGALGCFVLSRRWISSFGGSLFAGAIYGFCPFMLSFSAFHPAAGLPAALLPWMFCPAVYYRARLAKTGAQSTLNILLAILPFVLVAAFFRLSAGVSGFFMPIQVRTGWQHAVGLAIPLWDGVRFSLSVYHVALPAFALGLMMYVIIRRMSVLITVAVALLLSLADPIFAVPPIFWLAVPMLYAAVLTGLGLQGLAWAGASDRRWIFGCTLTVGVMAILMLVLNAAGKGGPVFRVTGLSYALAAVMTASIFFLTRSKLRWNLFRWILLCGGIAVDIACSARLLIDRFF
;
A
#
# COMPACT_ATOMS: atom_id res chain seq x y z
N MET A 1 21.41 38.64 -10.04
CA MET A 1 21.35 37.17 -10.22
C MET A 1 19.94 36.67 -9.93
N THR A 2 19.02 36.87 -10.87
CA THR A 2 17.58 36.71 -10.68
C THR A 2 16.98 36.39 -12.05
N ARG A 3 16.54 35.13 -12.25
CA ARG A 3 15.66 34.58 -13.33
C ARG A 3 16.15 33.21 -13.77
N LYS A 4 15.61 32.15 -13.15
CA LYS A 4 15.53 30.80 -13.76
C LYS A 4 14.53 29.87 -13.03
N SER A 5 13.42 30.38 -12.47
CA SER A 5 12.43 29.55 -11.75
C SER A 5 11.10 29.30 -12.50
N ASN A 6 10.83 29.93 -13.65
CA ASN A 6 9.53 29.83 -14.30
C ASN A 6 9.38 28.72 -15.36
N THR A 7 10.45 27.98 -15.68
CA THR A 7 10.37 26.91 -16.69
C THR A 7 9.89 25.57 -16.11
N LEU A 8 10.08 25.33 -14.81
CA LEU A 8 9.60 24.09 -14.15
C LEU A 8 8.11 24.11 -13.82
N ALA A 9 7.48 25.28 -13.73
CA ALA A 9 6.03 25.41 -13.52
C ALA A 9 5.21 25.19 -14.80
N LYS A 10 5.84 25.28 -15.98
CA LYS A 10 5.21 25.02 -17.31
C LYS A 10 5.31 23.58 -17.79
N LEU A 11 5.95 22.68 -17.02
CA LEU A 11 5.60 21.25 -17.02
C LEU A 11 4.27 21.04 -16.27
N SER A 12 3.32 21.94 -16.51
CA SER A 12 1.91 21.71 -16.27
C SER A 12 1.53 20.54 -17.15
N LEU A 13 1.65 19.33 -16.59
CA LEU A 13 0.64 18.28 -16.55
C LEU A 13 -0.54 18.55 -17.49
N THR A 14 -0.25 18.63 -18.79
CA THR A 14 -1.24 18.63 -19.84
C THR A 14 -1.82 17.23 -19.78
N SER A 15 -3.06 17.19 -19.34
CA SER A 15 -3.90 16.03 -19.11
C SER A 15 -4.25 15.23 -20.38
N ARG A 16 -3.37 15.25 -21.39
CA ARG A 16 -3.40 14.46 -22.63
C ARG A 16 -2.30 13.42 -22.46
N ASP A 17 -2.52 12.14 -22.17
CA ASP A 17 -3.58 11.27 -22.61
C ASP A 17 -3.82 10.22 -21.51
N TRP A 18 -4.89 10.37 -20.73
CA TRP A 18 -5.48 9.20 -20.09
C TRP A 18 -6.15 8.39 -21.20
N ARG A 19 -5.38 7.65 -22.00
CA ARG A 19 -5.94 6.54 -22.79
C ARG A 19 -6.29 5.47 -21.78
N PRO A 20 -7.56 5.33 -21.36
CA PRO A 20 -7.93 4.54 -20.18
C PRO A 20 -7.67 3.03 -20.37
N LEU A 21 -7.41 2.62 -21.61
CA LEU A 21 -7.45 1.21 -22.01
C LEU A 21 -6.06 0.55 -22.12
N GLY A 22 -4.98 1.32 -22.27
CA GLY A 22 -3.64 0.75 -22.49
C GLY A 22 -2.96 0.26 -21.21
N PRO A 23 -2.72 1.13 -20.21
CA PRO A 23 -2.01 0.73 -18.99
C PRO A 23 -2.87 -0.08 -18.01
N GLY A 24 -4.19 0.17 -17.99
CA GLY A 24 -5.11 -0.49 -17.07
C GLY A 24 -5.20 -2.00 -17.29
N THR A 25 -5.23 -2.43 -18.56
CA THR A 25 -5.30 -3.85 -18.94
C THR A 25 -4.07 -4.63 -18.46
N GLY A 26 -2.87 -4.07 -18.64
CA GLY A 26 -1.64 -4.69 -18.16
C GLY A 26 -1.61 -4.86 -16.63
N ALA A 27 -2.04 -3.84 -15.87
CA ALA A 27 -2.13 -3.94 -14.42
C ALA A 27 -3.17 -4.98 -13.98
N THR A 28 -4.36 -5.00 -14.60
CA THR A 28 -5.41 -5.98 -14.33
C THR A 28 -4.91 -7.41 -14.56
N LEU A 29 -4.26 -7.68 -15.70
CA LEU A 29 -3.72 -9.01 -16.00
C LEU A 29 -2.70 -9.46 -14.95
N LEU A 30 -1.79 -8.58 -14.54
CA LEU A 30 -0.80 -8.90 -13.52
C LEU A 30 -1.43 -9.19 -12.16
N TYR A 31 -2.44 -8.43 -11.75
CA TYR A 31 -3.17 -8.70 -10.50
C TYR A 31 -3.97 -10.00 -10.56
N LEU A 32 -4.58 -10.32 -11.72
CA LEU A 32 -5.27 -11.59 -11.92
C LEU A 32 -4.29 -12.77 -11.85
N VAL A 33 -3.13 -12.68 -12.50
CA VAL A 33 -2.08 -13.71 -12.43
C VAL A 33 -1.61 -13.90 -10.98
N LEU A 34 -1.37 -12.81 -10.26
CA LEU A 34 -0.98 -12.89 -8.85
C LEU A 34 -2.10 -13.52 -7.99
N ALA A 35 -3.36 -13.17 -8.23
CA ALA A 35 -4.49 -13.77 -7.52
C ALA A 35 -4.64 -15.27 -7.83
N VAL A 36 -4.48 -15.69 -9.09
CA VAL A 36 -4.51 -17.11 -9.47
C VAL A 36 -3.35 -17.86 -8.84
N TYR A 37 -2.14 -17.31 -8.85
CA TYR A 37 -0.97 -17.90 -8.18
C TYR A 37 -1.22 -18.10 -6.69
N LEU A 38 -1.76 -17.09 -6.01
CA LEU A 38 -1.97 -17.10 -4.57
C LEU A 38 -3.13 -17.99 -4.14
N PHE A 39 -4.30 -17.83 -4.75
CA PHE A 39 -5.55 -18.46 -4.33
C PHE A 39 -5.89 -19.74 -5.09
N GLY A 40 -5.30 -19.95 -6.28
CA GLY A 40 -5.59 -21.09 -7.17
C GLY A 40 -5.57 -22.46 -6.50
N PRO A 41 -4.57 -22.78 -5.66
CA PRO A 41 -4.52 -24.06 -4.95
C PRO A 41 -5.71 -24.31 -4.01
N TYR A 42 -6.37 -23.25 -3.51
CA TYR A 42 -7.44 -23.33 -2.52
C TYR A 42 -8.85 -23.28 -3.14
N ILE A 43 -8.97 -22.85 -4.40
CA ILE A 43 -10.27 -22.73 -5.10
C ILE A 43 -11.01 -24.07 -5.11
N ARG A 44 -10.32 -25.21 -5.28
CA ARG A 44 -10.97 -26.52 -5.34
C ARG A 44 -11.59 -26.96 -4.02
N VAL A 45 -11.09 -26.45 -2.89
CA VAL A 45 -11.49 -26.89 -1.55
C VAL A 45 -12.60 -26.00 -0.99
N ARG A 46 -12.54 -24.69 -1.21
CA ARG A 46 -13.45 -23.70 -0.59
C ARG A 46 -14.02 -22.69 -1.59
N PHE A 47 -14.44 -23.15 -2.75
CA PHE A 47 -15.30 -22.35 -3.62
C PHE A 47 -16.69 -22.23 -2.97
N PRO A 48 -17.32 -21.04 -2.85
CA PRO A 48 -17.02 -19.74 -3.51
C PRO A 48 -16.21 -18.72 -2.67
N GLU A 49 -15.90 -19.00 -1.41
CA GLU A 49 -15.27 -18.05 -0.48
C GLU A 49 -13.91 -17.55 -0.98
N VAL A 50 -13.06 -18.47 -1.43
CA VAL A 50 -11.72 -18.18 -1.97
C VAL A 50 -11.79 -17.23 -3.17
N ALA A 51 -12.78 -17.40 -4.03
CA ALA A 51 -12.98 -16.53 -5.18
C ALA A 51 -13.35 -15.10 -4.75
N ALA A 52 -14.16 -14.94 -3.71
CA ALA A 52 -14.49 -13.63 -3.17
C ALA A 52 -13.25 -12.90 -2.61
N TYR A 53 -12.39 -13.58 -1.85
CA TYR A 53 -11.15 -12.96 -1.36
C TYR A 53 -10.22 -12.54 -2.51
N ALA A 54 -10.05 -13.40 -3.52
CA ALA A 54 -9.28 -13.06 -4.72
C ALA A 54 -9.85 -11.83 -5.44
N MET A 55 -11.18 -11.75 -5.60
CA MET A 55 -11.85 -10.60 -6.19
C MET A 55 -11.64 -9.32 -5.37
N HIS A 56 -11.69 -9.39 -4.04
CA HIS A 56 -11.42 -8.24 -3.16
C HIS A 56 -9.99 -7.73 -3.35
N SER A 57 -8.99 -8.62 -3.37
CA SER A 57 -7.59 -8.25 -3.61
C SER A 57 -7.39 -7.58 -4.97
N VAL A 58 -7.93 -8.17 -6.04
CA VAL A 58 -7.81 -7.60 -7.40
C VAL A 58 -8.52 -6.25 -7.50
N THR A 59 -9.72 -6.14 -6.94
CA THR A 59 -10.52 -4.89 -6.95
C THR A 59 -9.82 -3.78 -6.19
N GLY A 60 -9.32 -4.08 -4.99
CA GLY A 60 -8.53 -3.14 -4.19
C GLY A 60 -7.25 -2.72 -4.91
N ALA A 61 -6.49 -3.68 -5.47
CA ALA A 61 -5.27 -3.39 -6.21
C ALA A 61 -5.51 -2.50 -7.43
N LEU A 62 -6.55 -2.80 -8.21
CA LEU A 62 -6.90 -2.02 -9.39
C LEU A 62 -7.38 -0.61 -9.02
N GLY A 63 -8.20 -0.48 -7.97
CA GLY A 63 -8.63 0.82 -7.48
C GLY A 63 -7.45 1.66 -7.00
N CYS A 64 -6.53 1.07 -6.23
CA CYS A 64 -5.33 1.75 -5.75
C CYS A 64 -4.37 2.12 -6.91
N PHE A 65 -4.23 1.25 -7.92
CA PHE A 65 -3.51 1.58 -9.15
C PHE A 65 -4.07 2.84 -9.78
N VAL A 66 -5.39 2.87 -10.06
CA VAL A 66 -6.07 4.01 -10.66
C VAL A 66 -5.87 5.26 -9.81
N LEU A 67 -6.21 5.20 -8.52
CA LEU A 67 -6.07 6.31 -7.58
C LEU A 67 -4.64 6.88 -7.55
N SER A 68 -3.64 6.01 -7.50
CA SER A 68 -2.22 6.40 -7.37
C SER A 68 -1.69 7.15 -8.60
N ARG A 69 -2.26 6.93 -9.79
CA ARG A 69 -1.86 7.60 -11.05
C ARG A 69 -1.96 9.13 -10.95
N ARG A 70 -2.73 9.66 -10.00
CA ARG A 70 -2.80 11.11 -9.73
C ARG A 70 -1.46 11.69 -9.27
N TRP A 71 -0.68 10.92 -8.50
CA TRP A 71 0.57 11.35 -7.86
C TRP A 71 1.81 10.69 -8.45
N ILE A 72 1.65 9.48 -8.98
CA ILE A 72 2.73 8.65 -9.51
C ILE A 72 2.61 8.65 -11.03
N SER A 73 3.65 9.11 -11.73
CA SER A 73 3.68 9.16 -13.19
C SER A 73 4.20 7.87 -13.80
N SER A 74 5.08 7.14 -13.10
CA SER A 74 5.63 5.86 -13.54
C SER A 74 4.58 4.73 -13.47
N PHE A 75 4.51 3.88 -14.50
CA PHE A 75 3.62 2.72 -14.49
C PHE A 75 3.98 1.75 -13.37
N GLY A 76 5.28 1.42 -13.23
CA GLY A 76 5.77 0.51 -12.18
C GLY A 76 5.45 0.98 -10.77
N GLY A 77 5.64 2.26 -10.45
CA GLY A 77 5.29 2.79 -9.14
C GLY A 77 3.80 2.64 -8.82
N SER A 78 2.91 2.91 -9.79
CA SER A 78 1.47 2.72 -9.60
C SER A 78 1.04 1.26 -9.55
N LEU A 79 1.67 0.40 -10.37
CA LEU A 79 1.45 -1.04 -10.35
C LEU A 79 1.75 -1.63 -8.97
N PHE A 80 2.89 -1.27 -8.39
CA PHE A 80 3.25 -1.76 -7.06
C PHE A 80 2.47 -1.08 -5.94
N ALA A 81 2.04 0.17 -6.08
CA ALA A 81 1.06 0.74 -5.14
C ALA A 81 -0.23 -0.09 -5.10
N GLY A 82 -0.75 -0.46 -6.27
CA GLY A 82 -1.91 -1.35 -6.36
C GLY A 82 -1.65 -2.73 -5.76
N ALA A 83 -0.58 -3.40 -6.19
CA ALA A 83 -0.22 -4.73 -5.68
C ALA A 83 -0.06 -4.74 -4.16
N ILE A 84 0.64 -3.76 -3.60
CA ILE A 84 0.83 -3.64 -2.15
C ILE A 84 -0.51 -3.43 -1.47
N TYR A 85 -1.40 -2.56 -1.95
CA TYR A 85 -2.69 -2.38 -1.28
C TYR A 85 -3.55 -3.65 -1.31
N GLY A 86 -3.77 -4.23 -2.49
CA GLY A 86 -4.71 -5.35 -2.65
C GLY A 86 -4.20 -6.68 -2.11
N PHE A 87 -2.87 -6.87 -2.06
CA PHE A 87 -2.27 -8.12 -1.61
C PHE A 87 -1.49 -7.99 -0.29
N CYS A 88 -1.37 -6.80 0.32
CA CYS A 88 -0.66 -6.66 1.61
C CYS A 88 -1.19 -7.60 2.70
N PRO A 89 -0.36 -7.91 3.72
CA PRO A 89 -0.78 -8.69 4.87
C PRO A 89 -2.09 -8.20 5.52
N PHE A 90 -2.31 -6.87 5.57
CA PHE A 90 -3.53 -6.29 6.11
C PHE A 90 -4.78 -6.70 5.29
N MET A 91 -4.71 -6.59 3.96
CA MET A 91 -5.82 -6.94 3.09
C MET A 91 -6.06 -8.46 3.04
N LEU A 92 -5.00 -9.25 3.04
CA LEU A 92 -5.11 -10.71 3.09
C LEU A 92 -5.65 -11.21 4.43
N SER A 93 -5.42 -10.50 5.53
CA SER A 93 -5.96 -10.86 6.85
C SER A 93 -7.50 -10.92 6.88
N PHE A 94 -8.20 -10.28 5.93
CA PHE A 94 -9.65 -10.41 5.80
C PHE A 94 -10.10 -11.83 5.43
N SER A 95 -9.23 -12.70 4.92
CA SER A 95 -9.57 -14.11 4.66
C SER A 95 -9.77 -14.93 5.94
N ALA A 96 -9.39 -14.40 7.11
CA ALA A 96 -9.71 -15.00 8.40
C ALA A 96 -11.16 -14.73 8.86
N PHE A 97 -11.95 -13.99 8.07
CA PHE A 97 -13.30 -13.53 8.41
C PHE A 97 -14.28 -13.84 7.28
N HIS A 98 -15.55 -13.48 7.46
CA HIS A 98 -16.57 -13.69 6.44
C HIS A 98 -16.15 -13.02 5.10
N PRO A 99 -16.40 -13.65 3.93
CA PRO A 99 -15.98 -13.11 2.63
C PRO A 99 -16.35 -11.65 2.42
N ALA A 100 -17.57 -11.23 2.79
CA ALA A 100 -18.04 -9.86 2.66
C ALA A 100 -17.27 -8.82 3.51
N ALA A 101 -16.48 -9.22 4.52
CA ALA A 101 -15.74 -8.30 5.39
C ALA A 101 -14.69 -7.47 4.63
N GLY A 102 -14.08 -8.05 3.59
CA GLY A 102 -13.07 -7.38 2.77
C GLY A 102 -13.65 -6.42 1.73
N LEU A 103 -14.96 -6.47 1.46
CA LEU A 103 -15.58 -5.70 0.38
C LEU A 103 -15.42 -4.18 0.54
N PRO A 104 -15.68 -3.55 1.71
CA PRO A 104 -15.55 -2.11 1.82
C PRO A 104 -14.09 -1.65 1.72
N ALA A 105 -13.13 -2.51 2.11
CA ALA A 105 -11.71 -2.23 1.95
C ALA A 105 -11.32 -2.30 0.47
N ALA A 106 -11.77 -3.32 -0.26
CA ALA A 106 -11.55 -3.42 -1.70
C ALA A 106 -12.11 -2.22 -2.49
N LEU A 107 -13.24 -1.67 -2.05
CA LEU A 107 -13.89 -0.52 -2.67
C LEU A 107 -13.28 0.83 -2.23
N LEU A 108 -12.52 0.87 -1.14
CA LEU A 108 -11.99 2.10 -0.56
C LEU A 108 -11.22 2.99 -1.56
N PRO A 109 -10.30 2.47 -2.40
CA PRO A 109 -9.60 3.32 -3.36
C PRO A 109 -10.53 3.92 -4.40
N TRP A 110 -11.55 3.16 -4.83
CA TRP A 110 -12.55 3.62 -5.79
C TRP A 110 -13.40 4.74 -5.23
N MET A 111 -13.74 4.70 -3.95
CA MET A 111 -14.50 5.76 -3.28
C MET A 111 -13.72 7.07 -3.17
N PHE A 112 -12.39 7.02 -3.12
CA PHE A 112 -11.54 8.22 -3.17
C PHE A 112 -11.33 8.77 -4.59
N CYS A 113 -11.50 7.97 -5.64
CA CYS A 113 -11.29 8.41 -7.03
C CYS A 113 -12.12 9.65 -7.42
N PRO A 114 -13.44 9.74 -7.12
CA PRO A 114 -14.21 10.95 -7.39
C PRO A 114 -13.58 12.21 -6.76
N ALA A 115 -13.24 12.18 -5.47
CA ALA A 115 -12.64 13.34 -4.80
C ALA A 115 -11.31 13.79 -5.45
N VAL A 116 -10.56 12.85 -6.02
CA VAL A 116 -9.23 13.08 -6.59
C VAL A 116 -9.27 13.53 -8.05
N TYR A 117 -10.19 12.96 -8.83
CA TYR A 117 -10.31 13.19 -10.28
C TYR A 117 -11.40 14.17 -10.66
N TYR A 118 -12.28 14.54 -9.73
CA TYR A 118 -13.28 15.59 -9.94
C TYR A 118 -12.59 16.96 -10.03
N ARG A 119 -12.07 17.28 -11.21
CA ARG A 119 -11.62 18.61 -11.60
C ARG A 119 -12.71 19.24 -12.44
N ALA A 120 -13.66 19.90 -11.77
CA ALA A 120 -14.55 20.80 -12.47
C ALA A 120 -13.68 21.86 -13.18
N ARG A 121 -13.88 21.99 -14.49
CA ARG A 121 -13.24 23.00 -15.38
C ARG A 121 -13.66 24.44 -15.04
N LEU A 122 -14.57 24.57 -14.08
CA LEU A 122 -15.19 25.81 -13.63
C LEU A 122 -14.28 26.50 -12.61
N ALA A 123 -14.37 27.82 -12.55
CA ALA A 123 -13.65 28.65 -11.59
C ALA A 123 -13.82 28.07 -10.16
N LYS A 124 -12.78 28.22 -9.32
CA LYS A 124 -12.80 27.78 -7.92
C LYS A 124 -13.91 28.50 -7.15
N THR A 125 -15.13 27.97 -7.19
CA THR A 125 -16.26 28.45 -6.40
C THR A 125 -16.26 27.75 -5.04
N GLY A 126 -16.85 28.39 -4.02
CA GLY A 126 -17.04 27.77 -2.71
C GLY A 126 -17.77 26.42 -2.80
N ALA A 127 -18.76 26.32 -3.70
CA ALA A 127 -19.50 25.08 -3.96
C ALA A 127 -18.60 23.91 -4.38
N GLN A 128 -17.55 24.15 -5.19
CA GLN A 128 -16.62 23.09 -5.59
C GLN A 128 -15.78 22.60 -4.41
N SER A 129 -15.36 23.50 -3.52
CA SER A 129 -14.64 23.11 -2.31
C SER A 129 -15.50 22.24 -1.41
N THR A 130 -16.76 22.63 -1.19
CA THR A 130 -17.74 21.84 -0.43
C THR A 130 -17.94 20.46 -1.04
N LEU A 131 -18.14 20.38 -2.37
CA LEU A 131 -18.32 19.10 -3.05
C LEU A 131 -17.08 18.20 -2.91
N ASN A 132 -15.87 18.74 -3.04
CA ASN A 132 -14.64 17.95 -2.83
C ASN A 132 -14.52 17.43 -1.41
N ILE A 133 -14.92 18.23 -0.41
CA ILE A 133 -14.95 17.80 1.00
C ILE A 133 -15.98 16.67 1.18
N LEU A 134 -17.19 16.80 0.62
CA LEU A 134 -18.22 15.77 0.68
C LEU A 134 -17.74 14.47 0.02
N LEU A 135 -17.12 14.55 -1.17
CA LEU A 135 -16.54 13.40 -1.85
C LEU A 135 -15.37 12.78 -1.06
N ALA A 136 -14.59 13.57 -0.32
CA ALA A 136 -13.51 13.06 0.52
C ALA A 136 -14.02 12.37 1.81
N ILE A 137 -15.20 12.76 2.31
CA ILE A 137 -15.88 12.16 3.46
C ILE A 137 -16.65 10.88 3.05
N LEU A 138 -17.09 10.79 1.80
CA LEU A 138 -17.87 9.67 1.26
C LEU A 138 -17.34 8.27 1.63
N PRO A 139 -16.03 7.96 1.55
CA PRO A 139 -15.52 6.64 1.93
C PRO A 139 -15.81 6.26 3.39
N PHE A 140 -15.77 7.23 4.31
CA PHE A 140 -16.05 7.00 5.73
C PHE A 140 -17.54 6.72 5.97
N VAL A 141 -18.40 7.49 5.30
CA VAL A 141 -19.86 7.32 5.40
C VAL A 141 -20.28 5.96 4.87
N LEU A 142 -19.74 5.53 3.72
CA LEU A 142 -20.07 4.24 3.12
C LEU A 142 -19.57 3.06 3.94
N VAL A 143 -18.38 3.15 4.53
CA VAL A 143 -17.87 2.14 5.48
C VAL A 143 -18.78 2.05 6.70
N ALA A 144 -19.14 3.19 7.31
CA ALA A 144 -20.03 3.22 8.46
C ALA A 144 -21.43 2.67 8.14
N ALA A 145 -21.99 3.04 6.98
CA ALA A 145 -23.27 2.54 6.51
C ALA A 145 -23.23 1.01 6.28
N PHE A 146 -22.17 0.49 5.65
CA PHE A 146 -22.02 -0.94 5.41
C PHE A 146 -22.04 -1.75 6.72
N PHE A 147 -21.22 -1.38 7.71
CA PHE A 147 -21.17 -2.11 8.97
C PHE A 147 -22.44 -1.92 9.80
N ARG A 148 -23.07 -0.74 9.76
CA ARG A 148 -24.35 -0.50 10.43
C ARG A 148 -25.48 -1.34 9.86
N LEU A 149 -25.59 -1.42 8.52
CA LEU A 149 -26.59 -2.26 7.85
C LEU A 149 -26.34 -3.75 8.14
N SER A 150 -25.07 -4.17 8.11
CA SER A 150 -24.66 -5.55 8.41
C SER A 150 -25.02 -5.95 9.85
N ALA A 151 -24.81 -5.04 10.81
CA ALA A 151 -25.23 -5.24 12.20
C ALA A 151 -26.76 -5.38 12.35
N GLY A 152 -27.54 -4.65 11.54
CA GLY A 152 -29.01 -4.70 11.56
C GLY A 152 -29.60 -6.04 11.08
N VAL A 153 -28.88 -6.77 10.22
CA VAL A 153 -29.28 -8.11 9.75
C VAL A 153 -28.63 -9.25 10.55
N SER A 154 -28.06 -8.94 11.72
CA SER A 154 -27.28 -9.88 12.55
C SER A 154 -26.06 -10.50 11.86
N GLY A 155 -25.63 -9.93 10.72
CA GLY A 155 -24.48 -10.36 9.95
C GLY A 155 -23.21 -9.65 10.41
N PHE A 156 -22.60 -10.11 11.51
CA PHE A 156 -21.28 -9.60 11.89
C PHE A 156 -20.21 -10.27 11.05
N PHE A 157 -19.88 -9.65 9.92
CA PHE A 157 -18.83 -10.14 9.03
C PHE A 157 -17.44 -10.10 9.67
N MET A 158 -17.27 -9.33 10.75
CA MET A 158 -16.03 -9.20 11.49
C MET A 158 -16.33 -8.90 12.97
N PRO A 159 -15.55 -9.42 13.94
CA PRO A 159 -15.77 -9.12 15.35
C PRO A 159 -15.54 -7.64 15.65
N ILE A 160 -16.53 -7.00 16.27
CA ILE A 160 -16.51 -5.56 16.60
C ILE A 160 -15.38 -5.21 17.59
N GLN A 161 -14.99 -6.18 18.43
CA GLN A 161 -14.05 -5.98 19.54
C GLN A 161 -12.57 -6.06 19.13
N VAL A 162 -12.25 -6.19 17.83
CA VAL A 162 -10.85 -6.20 17.38
C VAL A 162 -10.27 -4.78 17.49
N ARG A 163 -9.59 -4.54 18.62
CA ARG A 163 -8.94 -3.27 18.94
C ARG A 163 -7.54 -3.19 18.35
N THR A 164 -7.11 -1.97 18.06
CA THR A 164 -5.75 -1.67 17.61
C THR A 164 -4.79 -1.61 18.81
N GLY A 165 -4.16 -2.75 19.12
CA GLY A 165 -3.02 -2.78 20.04
C GLY A 165 -1.69 -2.37 19.39
N TRP A 166 -0.71 -2.00 20.23
CA TRP A 166 0.70 -1.81 19.86
C TRP A 166 1.27 -3.01 19.07
N GLN A 167 0.79 -4.22 19.35
CA GLN A 167 1.21 -5.44 18.67
C GLN A 167 0.98 -5.39 17.15
N HIS A 168 -0.03 -4.64 16.67
CA HIS A 168 -0.22 -4.47 15.22
C HIS A 168 0.82 -3.53 14.60
N ALA A 169 1.33 -2.55 15.36
CA ALA A 169 2.43 -1.69 14.90
C ALA A 169 3.74 -2.48 14.75
N VAL A 170 3.94 -3.53 15.56
CA VAL A 170 5.06 -4.47 15.37
C VAL A 170 4.97 -5.16 14.01
N GLY A 171 3.76 -5.37 13.47
CA GLY A 171 3.54 -5.87 12.12
C GLY A 171 4.21 -5.03 11.01
N LEU A 172 4.45 -3.73 11.25
CA LEU A 172 5.17 -2.88 10.30
C LEU A 172 6.62 -3.33 10.14
N ALA A 173 7.24 -3.80 11.24
CA ALA A 173 8.59 -4.33 11.26
C ALA A 173 8.65 -5.84 10.98
N ILE A 174 7.61 -6.58 11.35
CA ILE A 174 7.54 -8.04 11.18
C ILE A 174 6.21 -8.38 10.46
N PRO A 175 6.16 -8.22 9.13
CA PRO A 175 4.95 -8.41 8.33
C PRO A 175 4.28 -9.78 8.48
N LEU A 176 5.10 -10.80 8.79
CA LEU A 176 4.70 -12.20 8.94
C LEU A 176 4.50 -12.61 10.42
N TRP A 177 4.38 -11.66 11.35
CA TRP A 177 4.26 -11.96 12.78
C TRP A 177 3.01 -12.79 13.09
N ASP A 178 3.22 -13.95 13.70
CA ASP A 178 2.12 -14.89 13.93
C ASP A 178 1.20 -14.54 15.11
N GLY A 179 1.62 -13.63 15.98
CA GLY A 179 0.89 -13.30 17.21
C GLY A 179 -0.34 -12.41 17.02
N VAL A 180 -0.66 -12.00 15.79
CA VAL A 180 -1.82 -11.12 15.52
C VAL A 180 -2.66 -11.64 14.35
N ARG A 181 -3.98 -11.45 14.43
CA ARG A 181 -4.90 -11.78 13.32
C ARG A 181 -4.85 -10.76 12.17
N PHE A 182 -4.34 -9.55 12.43
CA PHE A 182 -4.13 -8.50 11.45
C PHE A 182 -2.70 -7.99 11.52
N SER A 183 -1.99 -8.04 10.38
CA SER A 183 -0.65 -7.48 10.26
C SER A 183 -0.71 -6.17 9.46
N LEU A 184 -0.32 -5.07 10.10
CA LEU A 184 -0.18 -3.77 9.42
C LEU A 184 1.18 -3.71 8.75
N SER A 185 1.24 -3.95 7.46
CA SER A 185 2.52 -3.94 6.75
C SER A 185 2.41 -3.68 5.26
N VAL A 186 3.45 -3.05 4.70
CA VAL A 186 3.65 -2.80 3.26
C VAL A 186 4.67 -3.77 2.64
N TYR A 187 5.02 -4.87 3.32
CA TYR A 187 6.13 -5.79 3.00
C TYR A 187 7.52 -5.22 3.28
N HIS A 188 8.49 -6.12 3.45
CA HIS A 188 9.86 -5.81 3.90
C HIS A 188 10.61 -4.99 2.85
N VAL A 189 10.55 -5.41 1.58
CA VAL A 189 11.28 -4.78 0.46
C VAL A 189 10.66 -3.44 0.07
N ALA A 190 9.38 -3.26 0.32
CA ALA A 190 8.69 -2.00 0.06
C ALA A 190 8.89 -0.95 1.17
N LEU A 191 9.33 -1.34 2.38
CA LEU A 191 9.54 -0.42 3.50
C LEU A 191 10.51 0.75 3.19
N PRO A 192 11.67 0.54 2.55
CA PRO A 192 12.52 1.65 2.08
C PRO A 192 11.81 2.63 1.15
N ALA A 193 11.02 2.11 0.21
CA ALA A 193 10.28 2.93 -0.73
C ALA A 193 9.16 3.70 -0.01
N PHE A 194 8.46 3.06 0.93
CA PHE A 194 7.49 3.74 1.78
C PHE A 194 8.12 4.90 2.56
N ALA A 195 9.26 4.67 3.23
CA ALA A 195 9.97 5.68 4.00
C ALA A 195 10.39 6.88 3.13
N LEU A 196 10.98 6.62 1.96
CA LEU A 196 11.36 7.68 1.02
C LEU A 196 10.12 8.43 0.50
N GLY A 197 9.06 7.71 0.14
CA GLY A 197 7.80 8.29 -0.31
C GLY A 197 7.17 9.21 0.73
N LEU A 198 7.16 8.79 2.00
CA LEU A 198 6.69 9.60 3.12
C LEU A 198 7.52 10.89 3.27
N MET A 199 8.85 10.79 3.21
CA MET A 199 9.73 11.95 3.28
C MET A 199 9.47 12.93 2.13
N MET A 200 9.39 12.44 0.89
CA MET A 200 9.05 13.26 -0.27
C MET A 200 7.70 13.96 -0.08
N TYR A 201 6.72 13.25 0.47
CA TYR A 201 5.38 13.78 0.70
C TYR A 201 5.36 14.93 1.71
N VAL A 202 6.09 14.77 2.83
CA VAL A 202 6.27 15.81 3.86
C VAL A 202 6.97 17.04 3.28
N ILE A 203 8.03 16.85 2.50
CA ILE A 203 8.78 17.95 1.86
C ILE A 203 7.90 18.74 0.90
N ILE A 204 7.00 18.09 0.15
CA ILE A 204 6.08 18.75 -0.80
C ILE A 204 4.90 19.43 -0.07
N ARG A 205 4.77 19.26 1.26
CA ARG A 205 3.76 19.90 2.13
C ARG A 205 2.30 19.68 1.69
N ARG A 206 1.97 18.49 1.17
CA ARG A 206 0.60 18.14 0.76
C ARG A 206 -0.27 17.68 1.94
N MET A 207 -0.45 18.56 2.92
CA MET A 207 -1.02 18.23 4.23
C MET A 207 -2.50 17.80 4.19
N SER A 208 -3.29 18.23 3.21
CA SER A 208 -4.73 17.95 3.18
C SER A 208 -5.07 16.46 3.20
N VAL A 209 -4.26 15.64 2.53
CA VAL A 209 -4.43 14.19 2.49
C VAL A 209 -4.03 13.53 3.82
N LEU A 210 -3.03 14.08 4.52
CA LEU A 210 -2.62 13.57 5.83
C LEU A 210 -3.70 13.79 6.88
N ILE A 211 -4.58 14.78 6.71
CA ILE A 211 -5.74 14.96 7.58
C ILE A 211 -6.66 13.73 7.49
N THR A 212 -6.93 13.22 6.29
CA THR A 212 -7.74 12.00 6.10
C THR A 212 -7.10 10.78 6.76
N VAL A 213 -5.79 10.62 6.63
CA VAL A 213 -5.02 9.56 7.31
C VAL A 213 -5.10 9.72 8.83
N ALA A 214 -4.91 10.92 9.35
CA ALA A 214 -4.94 11.22 10.78
C ALA A 214 -6.33 10.93 11.38
N VAL A 215 -7.41 11.36 10.72
CA VAL A 215 -8.79 11.05 11.14
C VAL A 215 -9.00 9.54 11.19
N ALA A 216 -8.60 8.80 10.17
CA ALA A 216 -8.73 7.34 10.17
C ALA A 216 -7.89 6.66 11.26
N LEU A 217 -6.69 7.15 11.55
CA LEU A 217 -5.88 6.66 12.67
C LEU A 217 -6.56 6.92 14.01
N LEU A 218 -7.12 8.12 14.23
CA LEU A 218 -7.87 8.43 15.45
C LEU A 218 -9.10 7.53 15.60
N LEU A 219 -9.86 7.33 14.52
CA LEU A 219 -11.00 6.40 14.51
C LEU A 219 -10.57 4.95 14.78
N SER A 220 -9.36 4.57 14.37
CA SER A 220 -8.83 3.23 14.64
C SER A 220 -8.46 2.99 16.10
N LEU A 221 -8.19 4.05 16.85
CA LEU A 221 -7.87 4.00 18.28
C LEU A 221 -9.11 4.16 19.17
N ALA A 222 -10.23 4.63 18.59
CA ALA A 222 -11.49 4.82 19.29
C ALA A 222 -12.21 3.48 19.54
N ASP A 223 -13.17 3.49 20.46
CA ASP A 223 -14.16 2.42 20.56
C ASP A 223 -14.97 2.30 19.26
N PRO A 224 -15.61 1.14 18.99
CA PRO A 224 -16.36 0.94 17.76
C PRO A 224 -17.43 2.01 17.53
N ILE A 225 -17.26 2.82 16.47
CA ILE A 225 -18.20 3.88 16.08
C ILE A 225 -19.06 3.35 14.92
N PHE A 226 -20.39 3.50 15.00
CA PHE A 226 -21.34 3.00 13.99
C PHE A 226 -21.20 1.50 13.67
N ALA A 227 -20.87 0.69 14.68
CA ALA A 227 -20.59 -0.75 14.54
C ALA A 227 -19.39 -1.09 13.62
N VAL A 228 -18.56 -0.11 13.26
CA VAL A 228 -17.32 -0.36 12.51
C VAL A 228 -16.24 -0.86 13.46
N PRO A 229 -15.62 -2.03 13.22
CA PRO A 229 -14.47 -2.49 14.00
C PRO A 229 -13.31 -1.47 13.91
N PRO A 230 -12.69 -1.06 15.03
CA PRO A 230 -11.64 -0.02 15.02
C PRO A 230 -10.48 -0.33 14.06
N ILE A 231 -10.04 -1.59 14.02
CA ILE A 231 -8.99 -2.07 13.09
C ILE A 231 -9.33 -1.79 11.61
N PHE A 232 -10.61 -1.74 11.22
CA PHE A 232 -11.01 -1.52 9.83
C PHE A 232 -10.60 -0.13 9.34
N TRP A 233 -10.61 0.88 10.22
CA TRP A 233 -10.20 2.24 9.86
C TRP A 233 -8.75 2.32 9.40
N LEU A 234 -7.91 1.34 9.75
CA LEU A 234 -6.53 1.24 9.25
C LEU A 234 -6.43 0.95 7.75
N ALA A 235 -7.52 0.53 7.09
CA ALA A 235 -7.57 0.38 5.64
C ALA A 235 -7.22 1.70 4.92
N VAL A 236 -7.59 2.86 5.50
CA VAL A 236 -7.28 4.17 4.93
C VAL A 236 -5.77 4.48 5.04
N PRO A 237 -5.11 4.46 6.22
CA PRO A 237 -3.66 4.56 6.32
C PRO A 237 -2.91 3.55 5.45
N MET A 238 -3.37 2.31 5.36
CA MET A 238 -2.74 1.29 4.50
C MET A 238 -2.84 1.63 3.01
N LEU A 239 -3.98 2.17 2.56
CA LEU A 239 -4.13 2.68 1.19
C LEU A 239 -3.12 3.79 0.90
N TYR A 240 -2.99 4.76 1.81
CA TYR A 240 -2.02 5.83 1.66
C TYR A 240 -0.58 5.35 1.75
N ALA A 241 -0.28 4.38 2.62
CA ALA A 241 1.04 3.77 2.71
C ALA A 241 1.43 3.08 1.39
N ALA A 242 0.49 2.38 0.75
CA ALA A 242 0.71 1.77 -0.57
C ALA A 242 1.00 2.83 -1.66
N VAL A 243 0.23 3.93 -1.69
CA VAL A 243 0.47 5.05 -2.62
C VAL A 243 1.83 5.73 -2.36
N LEU A 244 2.18 5.96 -1.10
CA LEU A 244 3.48 6.51 -0.71
C LEU A 244 4.62 5.57 -1.09
N THR A 245 4.44 4.26 -0.97
CA THR A 245 5.42 3.27 -1.42
C THR A 245 5.66 3.40 -2.92
N GLY A 246 4.59 3.47 -3.72
CA GLY A 246 4.73 3.67 -5.17
C GLY A 246 5.42 4.99 -5.54
N LEU A 247 5.15 6.06 -4.79
CA LEU A 247 5.84 7.35 -4.95
C LEU A 247 7.34 7.23 -4.64
N GLY A 248 7.69 6.55 -3.55
CA GLY A 248 9.08 6.33 -3.19
C GLY A 248 9.81 5.36 -4.11
N LEU A 249 9.11 4.39 -4.72
CA LEU A 249 9.68 3.56 -5.79
C LEU A 249 10.10 4.40 -6.98
N GLN A 250 9.22 5.29 -7.42
CA GLN A 250 9.54 6.26 -8.47
C GLN A 250 10.71 7.17 -8.05
N GLY A 251 10.73 7.61 -6.79
CA GLY A 251 11.84 8.37 -6.21
C GLY A 251 13.18 7.61 -6.27
N LEU A 252 13.21 6.35 -5.83
CA LEU A 252 14.40 5.50 -5.86
C LEU A 252 14.89 5.24 -7.28
N ALA A 253 13.97 4.99 -8.21
CA ALA A 253 14.32 4.76 -9.61
C ALA A 253 14.99 6.01 -10.23
N TRP A 254 14.53 7.20 -9.86
CA TRP A 254 15.01 8.48 -10.41
C TRP A 254 16.04 9.21 -9.55
N ALA A 255 16.48 8.59 -8.46
CA ALA A 255 17.37 9.23 -7.51
C ALA A 255 18.69 9.71 -8.14
N GLY A 256 19.04 10.96 -7.88
CA GLY A 256 20.28 11.59 -8.31
C GLY A 256 21.37 11.54 -7.24
N ALA A 257 22.57 12.02 -7.58
CA ALA A 257 23.70 12.05 -6.63
C ALA A 257 23.40 12.86 -5.35
N SER A 258 22.46 13.81 -5.39
CA SER A 258 21.96 14.55 -4.23
C SER A 258 21.26 13.65 -3.20
N ASP A 259 20.64 12.57 -3.67
CA ASP A 259 19.74 11.74 -2.86
C ASP A 259 20.50 10.60 -2.15
N ARG A 260 21.81 10.48 -2.40
CA ARG A 260 22.68 9.41 -1.89
C ARG A 260 22.60 9.20 -0.37
N ARG A 261 22.43 10.28 0.40
CA ARG A 261 22.36 10.22 1.87
C ARG A 261 21.06 9.53 2.32
N TRP A 262 19.95 9.84 1.65
CA TRP A 262 18.65 9.24 1.94
C TRP A 262 18.62 7.75 1.58
N ILE A 263 19.15 7.39 0.40
CA ILE A 263 19.24 5.98 -0.03
C ILE A 263 20.15 5.19 0.92
N PHE A 264 21.29 5.77 1.33
CA PHE A 264 22.17 5.14 2.32
C PHE A 264 21.47 4.92 3.66
N GLY A 265 20.74 5.92 4.15
CA GLY A 265 19.93 5.79 5.37
C GLY A 265 18.93 4.63 5.26
N CYS A 266 18.18 4.55 4.16
CA CYS A 266 17.25 3.44 3.92
C CYS A 266 17.98 2.08 3.91
N THR A 267 19.12 1.99 3.22
CA THR A 267 19.95 0.79 3.13
C THR A 267 20.40 0.32 4.52
N LEU A 268 20.89 1.26 5.34
CA LEU A 268 21.31 0.96 6.71
C LEU A 268 20.14 0.46 7.55
N THR A 269 18.98 1.12 7.47
CA THR A 269 17.78 0.71 8.22
C THR A 269 17.38 -0.73 7.90
N VAL A 270 17.24 -1.09 6.62
CA VAL A 270 16.87 -2.48 6.28
C VAL A 270 17.98 -3.48 6.54
N GLY A 271 19.25 -3.07 6.45
CA GLY A 271 20.39 -3.92 6.85
C GLY A 271 20.37 -4.26 8.34
N VAL A 272 20.10 -3.27 9.20
CA VAL A 272 19.94 -3.49 10.65
C VAL A 272 18.75 -4.40 10.93
N MET A 273 17.61 -4.18 10.26
CA MET A 273 16.44 -5.06 10.42
C MET A 273 16.73 -6.48 9.96
N ALA A 274 17.45 -6.68 8.85
CA ALA A 274 17.86 -8.02 8.39
C ALA A 274 18.69 -8.75 9.45
N ILE A 275 19.72 -8.08 9.98
CA ILE A 275 20.59 -8.65 11.02
C ILE A 275 19.78 -8.99 12.26
N LEU A 276 18.94 -8.06 12.74
CA LEU A 276 18.12 -8.27 13.94
C LEU A 276 17.22 -9.50 13.79
N MET A 277 16.51 -9.64 12.67
CA MET A 277 15.61 -10.77 12.44
C MET A 277 16.36 -12.11 12.31
N LEU A 278 17.53 -12.11 11.67
CA LEU A 278 18.37 -13.31 11.57
C LEU A 278 18.97 -13.72 12.91
N VAL A 279 19.37 -12.76 13.75
CA VAL A 279 19.84 -13.01 15.12
C VAL A 279 18.72 -13.57 16.00
N LEU A 280 17.51 -13.00 15.92
CA LEU A 280 16.34 -13.54 16.65
C LEU A 280 16.03 -14.99 16.23
N ASN A 281 16.11 -15.28 14.92
CA ASN A 281 15.98 -16.64 14.41
C ASN A 281 17.08 -17.58 14.94
N ALA A 282 18.35 -17.15 14.91
CA ALA A 282 19.48 -17.93 15.41
C ALA A 282 19.40 -18.19 16.92
N ALA A 283 18.81 -17.26 17.68
CA ALA A 283 18.53 -17.42 19.11
C ALA A 283 17.33 -18.35 19.40
N GLY A 284 16.74 -18.99 18.39
CA GLY A 284 15.59 -19.88 18.54
C GLY A 284 14.27 -19.17 18.84
N LYS A 285 14.21 -17.84 18.73
CA LYS A 285 12.99 -17.07 18.98
C LYS A 285 12.15 -17.01 17.71
N GLY A 286 10.91 -17.52 17.78
CA GLY A 286 9.82 -17.35 16.80
C GLY A 286 9.95 -18.04 15.43
N GLY A 287 10.70 -19.15 15.38
CA GLY A 287 10.59 -20.13 14.29
C GLY A 287 10.91 -19.59 12.88
N PRO A 288 10.42 -20.25 11.81
CA PRO A 288 10.81 -19.97 10.43
C PRO A 288 10.42 -18.57 9.93
N VAL A 289 9.45 -17.92 10.59
CA VAL A 289 8.97 -16.57 10.27
C VAL A 289 10.09 -15.54 10.31
N PHE A 290 10.95 -15.60 11.32
CA PHE A 290 12.06 -14.66 11.46
C PHE A 290 13.15 -14.89 10.42
N ARG A 291 13.39 -16.14 10.02
CA ARG A 291 14.30 -16.45 8.90
C ARG A 291 13.81 -15.82 7.61
N VAL A 292 12.55 -16.05 7.24
CA VAL A 292 11.98 -15.49 6.00
C VAL A 292 12.01 -13.95 6.06
N THR A 293 11.59 -13.37 7.18
CA THR A 293 11.59 -11.91 7.39
C THR A 293 12.99 -11.33 7.27
N GLY A 294 14.00 -11.96 7.87
CA GLY A 294 15.39 -11.54 7.77
C GLY A 294 15.94 -11.62 6.35
N LEU A 295 15.59 -12.67 5.60
CA LEU A 295 15.98 -12.81 4.20
C LEU A 295 15.30 -11.77 3.29
N SER A 296 14.03 -11.46 3.51
CA SER A 296 13.34 -10.39 2.77
C SER A 296 13.95 -9.01 3.05
N TYR A 297 14.34 -8.72 4.29
CA TYR A 297 15.08 -7.49 4.60
C TYR A 297 16.49 -7.48 4.01
N ALA A 298 17.19 -8.63 3.96
CA ALA A 298 18.48 -8.73 3.31
C ALA A 298 18.35 -8.45 1.80
N LEU A 299 17.31 -8.96 1.14
CA LEU A 299 16.97 -8.65 -0.25
C LEU A 299 16.74 -7.13 -0.42
N ALA A 300 15.98 -6.51 0.48
CA ALA A 300 15.76 -5.06 0.48
C ALA A 300 17.08 -4.27 0.63
N ALA A 301 17.98 -4.74 1.50
CA ALA A 301 19.29 -4.13 1.73
C ALA A 301 20.19 -4.24 0.50
N VAL A 302 20.27 -5.40 -0.15
CA VAL A 302 21.04 -5.59 -1.39
C VAL A 302 20.49 -4.70 -2.51
N MET A 303 19.17 -4.64 -2.66
CA MET A 303 18.51 -3.80 -3.66
C MET A 303 18.83 -2.31 -3.45
N THR A 304 18.63 -1.80 -2.23
CA THR A 304 18.88 -0.39 -1.90
C THR A 304 20.37 -0.02 -1.93
N ALA A 305 21.26 -0.92 -1.48
CA ALA A 305 22.71 -0.76 -1.61
C ALA A 305 23.15 -0.66 -3.08
N SER A 306 22.59 -1.50 -3.95
CA SER A 306 22.88 -1.47 -5.38
C SER A 306 22.49 -0.11 -5.99
N ILE A 307 21.30 0.40 -5.67
CA ILE A 307 20.84 1.73 -6.10
C ILE A 307 21.74 2.83 -5.52
N PHE A 308 22.18 2.71 -4.27
CA PHE A 308 23.13 3.65 -3.66
C PHE A 308 24.45 3.69 -4.43
N PHE A 309 25.05 2.55 -4.76
CA PHE A 309 26.33 2.50 -5.49
C PHE A 309 26.20 3.04 -6.92
N LEU A 310 25.10 2.75 -7.62
CA LEU A 310 24.80 3.34 -8.94
C LEU A 310 24.70 4.86 -8.84
N THR A 311 24.00 5.35 -7.81
CA THR A 311 23.80 6.78 -7.57
C THR A 311 25.10 7.48 -7.18
N ARG A 312 25.93 6.85 -6.34
CA ARG A 312 27.27 7.32 -5.95
C ARG A 312 28.20 7.43 -7.15
N SER A 313 28.14 6.44 -8.05
CA SER A 313 28.93 6.40 -9.28
C SER A 313 28.37 7.27 -10.40
N LYS A 314 27.28 8.01 -10.14
CA LYS A 314 26.56 8.85 -11.12
C LYS A 314 26.09 8.09 -12.37
N LEU A 315 25.94 6.76 -12.28
CA LEU A 315 25.43 5.92 -13.37
C LEU A 315 23.92 6.09 -13.51
N ARG A 316 23.46 6.39 -14.73
CA ARG A 316 22.04 6.66 -15.07
C ARG A 316 21.33 5.42 -15.63
N TRP A 317 21.53 4.26 -15.02
CA TRP A 317 20.92 3.00 -15.47
C TRP A 317 19.50 2.84 -14.95
N ASN A 318 18.59 3.70 -15.41
CA ASN A 318 17.22 3.76 -14.91
C ASN A 318 16.46 2.43 -15.11
N LEU A 319 16.66 1.76 -16.24
CA LEU A 319 16.03 0.47 -16.52
C LEU A 319 16.46 -0.59 -15.49
N PHE A 320 17.76 -0.69 -15.22
CA PHE A 320 18.30 -1.64 -14.24
C PHE A 320 17.76 -1.37 -12.83
N ARG A 321 17.65 -0.08 -12.43
CA ARG A 321 17.02 0.28 -11.15
C ARG A 321 15.57 -0.17 -11.07
N TRP A 322 14.79 0.01 -12.14
CA TRP A 322 13.42 -0.49 -12.20
C TRP A 322 13.36 -2.02 -12.11
N ILE A 323 14.21 -2.74 -12.83
CA ILE A 323 14.27 -4.21 -12.77
C ILE A 323 14.57 -4.67 -11.33
N LEU A 324 15.56 -4.05 -10.67
CA LEU A 324 15.90 -4.37 -9.27
C LEU A 324 14.72 -4.10 -8.32
N LEU A 325 14.11 -2.92 -8.41
CA LEU A 325 12.99 -2.52 -7.55
C LEU A 325 11.75 -3.39 -7.76
N CYS A 326 11.34 -3.57 -9.02
CA CYS A 326 10.18 -4.38 -9.38
C CYS A 326 10.39 -5.86 -9.02
N GLY A 327 11.57 -6.40 -9.33
CA GLY A 327 11.92 -7.80 -9.04
C GLY A 327 11.94 -8.08 -7.54
N GLY A 328 12.61 -7.23 -6.75
CA GLY A 328 12.68 -7.39 -5.30
C GLY A 328 11.30 -7.36 -4.64
N ILE A 329 10.45 -6.39 -5.01
CA ILE A 329 9.10 -6.29 -4.45
C ILE A 329 8.20 -7.43 -4.93
N ALA A 330 8.27 -7.82 -6.21
CA ALA A 330 7.46 -8.92 -6.72
C ALA A 330 7.77 -10.24 -6.00
N VAL A 331 9.06 -10.54 -5.76
CA VAL A 331 9.48 -11.71 -4.99
C VAL A 331 8.95 -11.64 -3.56
N ASP A 332 9.11 -10.50 -2.88
CA ASP A 332 8.65 -10.36 -1.50
C ASP A 332 7.12 -10.49 -1.39
N ILE A 333 6.36 -9.84 -2.27
CA ILE A 333 4.90 -9.99 -2.34
C ILE A 333 4.53 -11.46 -2.56
N ALA A 334 5.11 -12.12 -3.57
CA ALA A 334 4.76 -13.49 -3.93
C ALA A 334 5.07 -14.48 -2.79
N CYS A 335 6.23 -14.36 -2.14
CA CYS A 335 6.62 -15.24 -1.04
C CYS A 335 5.83 -14.94 0.24
N SER A 336 5.78 -13.68 0.66
CA SER A 336 5.13 -13.28 1.92
C SER A 336 3.61 -13.45 1.85
N ALA A 337 2.97 -13.09 0.74
CA ALA A 337 1.52 -13.32 0.56
C ALA A 337 1.17 -14.81 0.54
N ARG A 338 2.00 -15.63 -0.12
CA ARG A 338 1.78 -17.07 -0.18
C ARG A 338 1.82 -17.69 1.22
N LEU A 339 2.84 -17.36 2.01
CA LEU A 339 2.94 -17.85 3.40
C LEU A 339 1.73 -17.44 4.26
N LEU A 340 1.19 -16.23 4.07
CA LEU A 340 0.01 -15.79 4.80
C LEU A 340 -1.25 -16.55 4.36
N ILE A 341 -1.45 -16.74 3.06
CA ILE A 341 -2.63 -17.45 2.54
C ILE A 341 -2.58 -18.93 2.95
N ASP A 342 -1.40 -19.55 2.89
CA ASP A 342 -1.18 -20.94 3.34
C ASP A 342 -1.47 -21.13 4.83
N ARG A 343 -1.49 -20.05 5.61
CA ARG A 343 -1.88 -20.06 7.02
C ARG A 343 -3.39 -19.94 7.22
N PHE A 344 -4.11 -19.32 6.29
CA PHE A 344 -5.54 -19.09 6.41
C PHE A 344 -6.42 -20.21 5.84
N PHE A 345 -5.90 -21.02 4.91
CA PHE A 345 -6.64 -22.10 4.23
C PHE A 345 -6.07 -23.49 4.52
#